data_AF-A0A7J3VFQ7-F1
#
_entry.id   AF-A0A7J3VFQ7-F1
#
_cell.length_a   1.000
_cell.length_b   1.000
_cell.length_c   1.000
_cell.angle_alpha   90.00
_cell.angle_beta   90.00
_cell.angle_gamma   90.00
#
_symmetry.space_group_name_H-M   'P 1'
#
loop_
_entity.id
_entity.type
_entity.pdbx_description
1 polymer ?
#
loop_
_entity_poly.entity_id
_entity_poly.type
_entity_poly.pdbx_seq_one_letter_code
_entity_poly.pdbx_strand_id
1 'polypeptide(L)'
;GVKDLVSLKVEHWGVTATPDGKAQIKYPFDIDLTGKNVLVVDDITDTGESMLVAVEYVKSKNPASIKTAALRHIDGSKFTPDYYGDVISWRWVVFPWNFVEDMCNLVPKASEDTNSLDEIKKRMKERFNVDLSTEQIESINEELKRRK
;
A
#
# COMPACT_ATOMS: atom_id res chain seq x y z
N GLY A 1 15.21 12.65 16.01
CA GLY A 1 14.14 12.78 15.00
C GLY A 1 14.76 12.80 13.62
N VAL A 2 14.05 12.27 12.61
CA VAL A 2 14.43 12.39 11.19
C VAL A 2 14.24 13.85 10.77
N LYS A 3 15.29 14.50 10.28
CA LYS A 3 15.24 15.93 9.88
C LYS A 3 14.89 16.10 8.41
N ASP A 4 15.41 15.21 7.57
CA ASP A 4 15.21 15.23 6.13
C ASP A 4 14.29 14.06 5.75
N LEU A 5 13.07 14.36 5.29
CA LEU A 5 12.09 13.38 4.84
C LEU A 5 11.57 13.78 3.46
N VAL A 6 11.68 12.86 2.50
CA VAL A 6 11.19 13.02 1.13
C VAL A 6 10.22 11.88 0.85
N SER A 7 9.07 12.20 0.25
CA SER A 7 8.13 11.19 -0.23
C SER A 7 8.25 11.02 -1.74
N LEU A 8 8.23 9.77 -2.20
CA LEU A 8 8.32 9.42 -3.62
C LEU A 8 7.03 8.70 -4.01
N LYS A 9 6.24 9.30 -4.90
CA LYS A 9 5.01 8.68 -5.39
C LYS A 9 5.35 7.63 -6.45
N VAL A 10 5.28 6.36 -6.05
CA VAL A 10 5.29 5.21 -6.95
C VAL A 10 3.85 4.83 -7.29
N GLU A 11 3.55 4.62 -8.56
CA GLU A 11 2.23 4.17 -9.03
C GLU A 11 2.32 2.82 -9.72
N HIS A 12 1.30 1.99 -9.48
CA HIS A 12 1.03 0.77 -10.23
C HIS A 12 -0.18 1.02 -11.11
N TRP A 13 0.03 1.05 -12.42
CA TRP A 13 -1.07 1.11 -13.37
C TRP A 13 -1.38 -0.34 -13.75
N GLY A 14 -2.52 -0.86 -13.32
CA GLY A 14 -2.94 -2.22 -13.68
C GLY A 14 -2.93 -2.45 -15.20
N VAL A 15 -3.06 -3.71 -15.61
CA VAL A 15 -2.96 -4.17 -17.02
C VAL A 15 -3.90 -3.39 -17.98
N THR A 16 -4.98 -2.80 -17.46
CA THR A 16 -5.93 -1.96 -18.22
C THR A 16 -5.43 -0.53 -18.49
N ALA A 17 -4.42 -0.04 -17.77
CA ALA A 17 -3.89 1.32 -17.86
C ALA A 17 -2.45 1.37 -18.41
N THR A 18 -1.62 0.33 -18.19
CA THR A 18 -0.35 0.15 -18.90
C THR A 18 -0.21 -1.31 -19.37
N PRO A 19 0.17 -1.56 -20.65
CA PRO A 19 0.27 -2.93 -21.18
C PRO A 19 1.29 -3.82 -20.45
N ASP A 20 2.25 -3.22 -19.73
CA ASP A 20 3.31 -3.94 -19.04
C ASP A 20 3.13 -4.01 -17.51
N GLY A 21 2.14 -3.31 -16.93
CA GLY A 21 1.78 -3.37 -15.52
C GLY A 21 2.87 -2.90 -14.55
N LYS A 22 3.88 -2.16 -15.03
CA LYS A 22 5.08 -1.85 -14.24
C LYS A 22 4.87 -0.66 -13.31
N ALA A 23 5.47 -0.76 -12.13
CA ALA A 23 5.60 0.37 -11.20
C ALA A 23 6.40 1.53 -11.83
N GLN A 24 5.95 2.77 -11.60
CA GLN A 24 6.61 3.98 -12.13
C GLN A 24 6.63 5.13 -11.12
N ILE A 25 7.63 6.01 -11.24
CA ILE A 25 7.71 7.26 -10.49
C ILE A 25 6.81 8.31 -11.15
N LYS A 26 5.77 8.75 -10.46
CA LYS A 26 4.83 9.74 -11.01
C LYS A 26 5.41 11.15 -11.07
N TYR A 27 6.05 11.57 -9.98
CA TYR A 27 6.61 12.91 -9.82
C TYR A 27 8.08 12.79 -9.44
N PRO A 28 9.00 12.80 -10.44
CA PRO A 28 10.42 12.88 -10.17
C PRO A 28 10.74 14.14 -9.37
N PHE A 29 11.63 14.04 -8.39
CA PHE A 29 12.15 15.18 -7.65
C PHE A 29 13.58 15.52 -8.09
N ASP A 30 13.96 16.78 -7.87
CA ASP A 30 15.32 17.25 -8.04
C ASP A 30 15.93 17.60 -6.68
N ILE A 31 16.58 16.60 -6.07
CA ILE A 31 17.24 16.69 -4.78
C ILE A 31 18.60 16.03 -4.92
N ASP A 32 19.64 16.74 -4.48
CA ASP A 32 21.00 16.19 -4.42
C ASP A 32 21.14 15.27 -3.21
N LEU A 33 21.28 13.97 -3.49
CA LEU A 33 21.52 12.96 -2.47
C LEU A 33 23.02 12.58 -2.41
N THR A 34 23.89 13.28 -3.12
CA THR A 34 25.33 12.96 -3.19
C THR A 34 25.95 12.90 -1.80
N GLY A 35 26.60 11.78 -1.50
CA GLY A 35 27.26 11.57 -0.21
C GLY A 35 26.31 11.29 0.97
N LYS A 36 24.98 11.22 0.76
CA LYS A 36 24.00 10.93 1.81
C LYS A 36 23.82 9.42 2.00
N ASN A 37 23.59 9.00 3.24
CA ASN A 37 23.08 7.67 3.55
C ASN A 37 21.56 7.71 3.53
N VAL A 38 20.93 6.98 2.62
CA VAL A 38 19.48 7.05 2.38
C VAL A 38 18.82 5.76 2.86
N LEU A 39 17.73 5.91 3.61
CA LEU A 39 16.83 4.80 3.95
C LEU A 39 15.53 4.97 3.14
N VAL A 40 15.28 4.06 2.21
CA VAL A 40 14.00 3.97 1.48
C VAL A 40 13.05 3.12 2.31
N VAL A 41 11.85 3.64 2.59
CA VAL A 41 10.88 2.98 3.46
C VAL A 41 9.55 2.83 2.72
N ASP A 42 8.95 1.66 2.82
CA ASP A 42 7.58 1.37 2.37
C ASP A 42 6.81 0.65 3.50
N ASP A 43 5.48 0.51 3.41
CA ASP A 43 4.73 -0.22 4.43
C ASP A 43 4.86 -1.74 4.28
N ILE A 44 4.78 -2.24 3.06
CA ILE A 44 4.86 -3.67 2.75
C ILE A 44 5.65 -3.93 1.47
N THR A 45 6.43 -5.01 1.46
CA THR A 45 6.97 -5.58 0.22
C THR A 45 6.16 -6.81 -0.18
N ASP A 46 5.18 -6.61 -1.07
CA ASP A 46 4.37 -7.68 -1.67
C ASP A 46 5.09 -8.31 -2.87
N THR A 47 4.94 -7.77 -4.08
CA THR A 47 5.71 -8.23 -5.24
C THR A 47 7.17 -7.75 -5.23
N GLY A 48 7.44 -6.67 -4.47
CA GLY A 48 8.73 -5.99 -4.39
C GLY A 48 8.97 -4.94 -5.49
N GLU A 49 8.06 -4.78 -6.44
CA GLU A 49 8.27 -3.92 -7.62
C GLU A 49 8.33 -2.43 -7.28
N SER A 50 7.52 -1.95 -6.33
CA SER A 50 7.61 -0.55 -5.85
C SER A 50 9.00 -0.22 -5.30
N MET A 51 9.50 -1.10 -4.43
CA MET A 51 10.78 -0.92 -3.76
C MET A 51 11.94 -0.95 -4.76
N LEU A 52 11.89 -1.85 -5.75
CA LEU A 52 12.87 -1.89 -6.86
C LEU A 52 12.92 -0.56 -7.61
N VAL A 53 11.77 -0.04 -8.02
CA VAL A 53 11.69 1.23 -8.77
C VAL A 53 12.17 2.41 -7.91
N ALA A 54 11.79 2.45 -6.63
CA ALA A 54 12.23 3.49 -5.71
C ALA A 54 13.75 3.45 -5.48
N VAL A 55 14.33 2.26 -5.26
CA VAL A 55 15.77 2.09 -5.05
C VAL A 55 16.56 2.47 -6.29
N GLU A 56 16.15 2.03 -7.48
CA GLU A 56 16.83 2.41 -8.73
C GLU A 56 16.74 3.92 -8.99
N TYR A 57 15.59 4.53 -8.70
CA TYR A 57 15.45 5.98 -8.79
C TYR A 57 16.37 6.73 -7.82
N VAL A 58 16.42 6.33 -6.54
CA VAL A 58 17.29 6.94 -5.53
C VAL A 58 18.77 6.72 -5.86
N LYS A 59 19.13 5.55 -6.37
CA LYS A 59 20.49 5.23 -6.82
C LYS A 59 20.96 6.15 -7.94
N SER A 60 20.07 6.56 -8.84
CA SER A 60 20.40 7.54 -9.90
C SER A 60 20.82 8.92 -9.36
N LYS A 61 20.54 9.22 -8.08
CA LYS A 61 20.89 10.48 -7.39
C LYS A 61 22.22 10.42 -6.63
N ASN A 62 23.03 9.37 -6.85
CA ASN A 62 24.39 9.19 -6.34
C ASN A 62 24.57 9.23 -4.79
N PRO A 63 23.69 8.59 -3.99
CA PRO A 63 23.88 8.52 -2.54
C PRO A 63 25.15 7.75 -2.15
N ALA A 64 25.69 8.02 -0.96
CA ALA A 64 26.80 7.25 -0.41
C ALA A 64 26.40 5.80 -0.08
N SER A 65 25.17 5.60 0.38
CA SER A 65 24.60 4.28 0.61
C SER A 65 23.08 4.31 0.52
N ILE A 66 22.49 3.16 0.20
CA ILE A 66 21.05 2.94 0.24
C ILE A 66 20.81 1.72 1.13
N LYS A 67 19.88 1.88 2.06
CA LYS A 67 19.23 0.79 2.79
C LYS A 67 17.73 0.86 2.58
N THR A 68 17.06 -0.26 2.78
CA THR A 68 15.62 -0.40 2.59
C THR A 68 14.95 -0.93 3.86
N ALA A 69 13.74 -0.45 4.14
CA ALA A 69 12.93 -0.93 5.24
C ALA A 69 11.46 -1.11 4.84
N ALA A 70 10.81 -2.12 5.41
CA ALA A 70 9.37 -2.28 5.34
C ALA A 70 8.78 -2.68 6.70
N LEU A 71 7.51 -2.39 6.96
CA LEU A 71 6.86 -2.92 8.18
C LEU A 71 6.60 -4.42 8.04
N ARG A 72 6.18 -4.87 6.85
CA ARG A 72 5.93 -6.28 6.53
C ARG A 72 6.66 -6.69 5.25
N HIS A 73 7.14 -7.92 5.22
CA HIS A 73 7.70 -8.55 4.03
C HIS A 73 6.88 -9.80 3.69
N ILE A 74 6.35 -9.88 2.46
CA ILE A 74 5.65 -11.09 2.00
C ILE A 74 6.68 -12.06 1.43
N ASP A 75 6.65 -13.30 1.93
CA ASP A 75 7.52 -14.35 1.43
C ASP A 75 7.26 -14.61 -0.07
N GLY A 76 8.34 -14.73 -0.85
CA GLY A 76 8.28 -14.84 -2.31
C GLY A 76 8.27 -13.51 -3.08
N SER A 77 8.35 -12.36 -2.42
CA SER A 77 8.63 -11.06 -3.07
C SER A 77 9.92 -11.11 -3.90
N LYS A 78 9.95 -10.42 -5.05
CA LYS A 78 11.16 -10.28 -5.88
C LYS A 78 12.23 -9.40 -5.23
N PHE A 79 11.87 -8.66 -4.18
CA PHE A 79 12.75 -7.77 -3.44
C PHE A 79 12.62 -8.02 -1.94
N THR A 80 13.75 -8.26 -1.28
CA THR A 80 13.83 -8.40 0.18
C THR A 80 14.48 -7.15 0.78
N PRO A 81 13.75 -6.38 1.62
CA PRO A 81 14.32 -5.23 2.31
C PRO A 81 15.48 -5.60 3.25
N ASP A 82 16.41 -4.66 3.46
CA ASP A 82 17.48 -4.82 4.47
C ASP A 82 16.92 -4.95 5.89
N TYR A 83 15.81 -4.27 6.17
CA TYR A 83 15.13 -4.29 7.45
C TYR A 83 13.63 -4.54 7.26
N TYR A 84 13.04 -5.42 8.07
CA TYR A 84 11.59 -5.58 8.12
C TYR A 84 11.12 -5.95 9.52
N GLY A 85 9.89 -5.57 9.85
CA GLY A 85 9.29 -5.88 11.14
C GLY A 85 8.94 -7.37 11.29
N ASP A 86 8.41 -7.99 10.23
CA ASP A 86 8.00 -9.39 10.22
C ASP A 86 7.87 -9.95 8.80
N VAL A 87 8.01 -11.27 8.66
CA VAL A 87 7.77 -12.01 7.41
C VAL A 87 6.41 -12.68 7.48
N ILE A 88 5.60 -12.54 6.43
CA ILE A 88 4.25 -13.10 6.37
C ILE A 88 4.04 -13.88 5.07
N SER A 89 3.19 -14.91 5.13
CA SER A 89 2.58 -15.47 3.92
C SER A 89 1.61 -14.46 3.29
N TRP A 90 1.41 -14.57 1.97
CA TRP A 90 0.52 -13.67 1.24
C TRP A 90 -0.87 -13.61 1.85
N ARG A 91 -1.32 -12.38 2.11
CA ARG A 91 -2.66 -12.02 2.57
C ARG A 91 -2.85 -10.54 2.31
N TRP A 92 -4.09 -10.10 2.09
CA TRP A 92 -4.39 -8.68 2.04
C TRP A 92 -4.25 -8.07 3.45
N VAL A 93 -3.35 -7.10 3.61
CA VAL A 93 -3.11 -6.44 4.90
C VAL A 93 -3.81 -5.08 4.88
N VAL A 94 -4.79 -4.89 5.77
CA VAL A 94 -5.45 -3.60 5.97
C VAL A 94 -4.66 -2.81 7.01
N PHE A 95 -3.92 -1.80 6.57
CA PHE A 95 -3.23 -0.89 7.47
C PHE A 95 -4.17 0.20 8.01
N PRO A 96 -3.90 0.77 9.20
CA PRO A 96 -4.76 1.82 9.78
C PRO A 96 -4.95 3.04 8.86
N TRP A 97 -3.90 3.46 8.13
CA TRP A 97 -3.97 4.58 7.19
C TRP A 97 -4.72 4.26 5.90
N ASN A 98 -4.89 2.97 5.57
CA ASN A 98 -5.59 2.53 4.36
C ASN A 98 -7.02 2.05 4.62
N PHE A 99 -7.44 2.00 5.90
CA PHE A 99 -8.71 1.38 6.31
C PHE A 99 -9.91 1.88 5.52
N VAL A 100 -10.09 3.20 5.38
CA VAL A 100 -11.24 3.77 4.65
C VAL A 100 -11.22 3.36 3.18
N GLU A 101 -10.07 3.41 2.53
CA GLU A 101 -9.93 3.03 1.13
C GLU A 101 -10.23 1.53 0.93
N ASP A 102 -9.64 0.67 1.76
CA ASP A 102 -9.91 -0.77 1.73
C ASP A 102 -11.38 -1.08 1.99
N MET A 103 -12.00 -0.42 2.96
CA MET A 103 -13.42 -0.65 3.25
C MET A 103 -14.32 -0.14 2.12
N CYS A 104 -14.00 0.97 1.47
CA CYS A 104 -14.70 1.40 0.25
C CYS A 104 -14.60 0.35 -0.87
N ASN A 105 -13.55 -0.47 -0.92
CA ASN A 105 -13.41 -1.53 -1.91
C ASN A 105 -14.10 -2.85 -1.48
N LEU A 106 -14.12 -3.16 -0.18
CA LEU A 106 -14.63 -4.43 0.35
C LEU A 106 -16.11 -4.40 0.72
N VAL A 107 -16.61 -3.29 1.29
CA VAL A 107 -18.02 -3.16 1.71
C VAL A 107 -18.98 -3.35 0.53
N PRO A 108 -18.77 -2.76 -0.66
CA PRO A 108 -19.63 -3.01 -1.82
C PRO A 108 -19.71 -4.48 -2.23
N LYS A 109 -18.61 -5.23 -2.08
CA LYS A 109 -18.56 -6.67 -2.37
C LYS A 109 -19.32 -7.49 -1.32
N ALA A 110 -19.33 -7.04 -0.06
CA ALA A 110 -20.13 -7.67 0.98
C ALA A 110 -21.62 -7.34 0.86
N SER A 111 -21.97 -6.12 0.40
CA SER A 111 -23.35 -5.68 0.20
C SER A 111 -23.98 -6.12 -1.12
N GLU A 112 -23.31 -6.99 -1.89
CA GLU A 112 -23.86 -7.53 -3.14
C GLU A 112 -25.23 -8.18 -2.87
N ASP A 113 -26.27 -7.68 -3.54
CA ASP A 113 -27.67 -8.12 -3.42
C ASP A 113 -28.31 -8.02 -2.03
N THR A 114 -27.75 -7.22 -1.11
CA THR A 114 -28.34 -7.01 0.22
C THR A 114 -28.11 -5.60 0.77
N ASN A 115 -29.13 -5.06 1.41
CA ASN A 115 -29.05 -3.81 2.19
C ASN A 115 -29.10 -4.07 3.71
N SER A 116 -29.12 -5.34 4.14
CA SER A 116 -29.14 -5.68 5.57
C SER A 116 -27.75 -5.49 6.18
N LEU A 117 -27.65 -4.59 7.15
CA LEU A 117 -26.38 -4.30 7.84
C LEU A 117 -25.82 -5.53 8.56
N ASP A 118 -26.67 -6.35 9.17
CA ASP A 118 -26.23 -7.57 9.87
C ASP A 118 -25.65 -8.59 8.90
N GLU A 119 -26.25 -8.72 7.72
CA GLU A 119 -25.74 -9.60 6.67
C GLU A 119 -24.42 -9.07 6.09
N ILE A 120 -24.28 -7.76 5.93
CA ILE A 120 -23.02 -7.13 5.49
C ILE A 120 -21.91 -7.39 6.51
N LYS A 121 -22.17 -7.18 7.81
CA LYS A 121 -21.20 -7.48 8.88
C LYS A 121 -20.77 -8.94 8.87
N LYS A 122 -21.74 -9.84 8.79
CA LYS A 122 -21.49 -11.28 8.73
C LYS A 122 -20.59 -11.63 7.54
N ARG A 123 -20.89 -11.11 6.34
CA ARG A 123 -20.08 -11.35 5.14
C ARG A 123 -18.69 -10.73 5.23
N MET A 124 -18.56 -9.54 5.82
CA MET A 124 -17.25 -8.92 6.05
C MET A 124 -16.37 -9.80 6.94
N LYS A 125 -16.95 -10.38 8.00
CA LYS A 125 -16.26 -11.31 8.88
C LYS A 125 -15.92 -12.63 8.18
N GLU A 126 -16.88 -13.27 7.51
CA GLU A 126 -16.69 -14.58 6.90
C GLU A 126 -15.76 -14.56 5.68
N ARG A 127 -15.85 -13.53 4.83
CA ARG A 127 -15.12 -13.48 3.56
C ARG A 127 -13.77 -12.76 3.66
N PHE A 128 -13.68 -11.74 4.51
CA PHE A 128 -12.50 -10.86 4.59
C PHE A 128 -11.85 -10.86 5.98
N ASN A 129 -12.43 -11.54 6.96
CA ASN A 129 -11.99 -11.55 8.35
C ASN A 129 -11.87 -10.13 8.96
N VAL A 130 -12.81 -9.24 8.59
CA VAL A 130 -12.90 -7.88 9.12
C VAL A 130 -14.20 -7.73 9.90
N ASP A 131 -14.10 -7.38 11.18
CA ASP A 131 -15.25 -7.02 12.00
C ASP A 131 -15.52 -5.51 11.87
N LEU A 132 -16.75 -5.17 11.47
CA LEU A 132 -17.20 -3.78 11.35
C LEU A 132 -18.43 -3.52 12.24
N SER A 133 -18.47 -2.34 12.85
CA SER A 133 -19.66 -1.82 13.51
C SER A 133 -20.69 -1.30 12.49
N THR A 134 -21.91 -1.03 12.93
CA THR A 134 -22.94 -0.42 12.07
C THR A 134 -22.48 0.96 11.60
N GLU A 135 -21.96 1.75 12.53
CA GLU A 135 -21.51 3.12 12.32
C GLU A 135 -20.36 3.17 11.30
N GLN A 136 -19.45 2.19 11.35
CA GLN A 136 -18.39 2.07 10.35
C GLN A 136 -18.95 1.80 8.95
N ILE A 137 -19.90 0.88 8.80
CA ILE A 137 -20.52 0.58 7.50
C ILE A 137 -21.27 1.80 6.96
N GLU A 138 -22.01 2.51 7.82
CA GLU A 138 -22.72 3.74 7.45
C GLU A 138 -21.75 4.83 6.98
N SER A 139 -20.68 5.07 7.74
CA SER A 139 -19.63 6.04 7.37
C SER A 139 -18.97 5.69 6.03
N ILE A 140 -18.70 4.41 5.77
CA ILE A 140 -18.16 3.97 4.48
C ILE A 140 -19.16 4.16 3.34
N ASN A 141 -20.46 3.92 3.57
CA ASN A 141 -21.49 4.19 2.57
C ASN A 141 -21.64 5.68 2.26
N GLU A 142 -21.50 6.56 3.24
CA GLU A 142 -21.47 8.00 3.02
C GLU A 142 -20.24 8.41 2.19
N GLU A 143 -19.07 7.88 2.53
CA GLU A 143 -17.84 8.13 1.78
C GLU A 143 -17.95 7.62 0.33
N LEU A 144 -18.56 6.46 0.11
CA LEU A 144 -18.84 5.94 -1.24
C LEU A 144 -19.78 6.84 -2.05
N LYS A 145 -20.78 7.46 -1.41
CA LYS A 145 -21.65 8.44 -2.06
C LYS A 145 -20.89 9.73 -2.40
N ARG A 146 -19.99 10.17 -1.53
CA ARG A 146 -19.16 11.39 -1.71
C ARG A 146 -18.15 11.26 -2.85
N ARG A 147 -17.66 10.04 -3.14
CA ARG A 147 -16.68 9.76 -4.21
C ARG A 147 -17.28 9.69 -5.62
N LYS A 148 -18.60 9.66 -5.74
CA LYS A 148 -19.32 9.70 -7.03
C LYS A 148 -19.46 11.15 -7.52
#